data_AF-A0A958GI75-F1
#
_entry.id   AF-A0A958GI75-F1
#
_cell.length_a   1.000
_cell.length_b   1.000
_cell.length_c   1.000
_cell.angle_alpha   90.00
_cell.angle_beta   90.00
_cell.angle_gamma   90.00
#
_symmetry.space_group_name_H-M   'P 1'
#
loop_
_entity.id
_entity.type
_entity.pdbx_description
1 polymer ?
#
loop_
_entity_poly.entity_id
_entity_poly.type
_entity_poly.pdbx_seq_one_letter_code
_entity_poly.pdbx_strand_id
1 'polypeptide(L)'
;MLNFDDVPGENGTDGNEGEAGDIAGGREMRFRADEKRLINNSRVDVNQLMPLKYKWAWEHYLNGCANNWLPTEVPMAKDIELWKSSTLTEDEKRVIMRNLGFFSTAESLVGNNITLAIFRHVTNAECRQYLL
;
A
#
# COMPACT_ATOMS: atom_id res chain seq x y z
N MET A 1 -17.73 -0.74 -11.35
CA MET A 1 -16.35 -0.90 -11.86
C MET A 1 -16.11 0.28 -12.79
N LEU A 2 -15.42 1.32 -12.32
CA LEU A 2 -15.19 2.53 -13.11
C LEU A 2 -13.95 2.28 -13.98
N ASN A 3 -14.18 2.01 -15.27
CA ASN A 3 -13.12 1.95 -16.26
C ASN A 3 -12.74 3.39 -16.63
N PHE A 4 -11.48 3.75 -16.39
CA PHE A 4 -10.94 5.11 -16.56
C PHE A 4 -10.59 5.47 -18.00
N ASP A 5 -10.97 4.65 -18.97
CA ASP A 5 -10.63 4.82 -20.39
C ASP A 5 -11.72 5.58 -21.20
N ASP A 6 -12.89 5.88 -20.63
CA ASP A 6 -14.01 6.55 -21.30
C ASP A 6 -14.21 8.01 -20.83
N VAL A 7 -13.30 8.92 -21.19
CA VAL A 7 -13.59 10.37 -21.16
C VAL A 7 -13.57 10.90 -22.60
N PRO A 8 -14.74 11.14 -23.23
CA PRO A 8 -14.81 11.74 -24.55
C PRO A 8 -14.42 13.22 -24.49
N GLY A 9 -13.59 13.66 -25.44
CA GLY A 9 -13.26 15.07 -25.64
C GLY A 9 -14.42 15.84 -26.25
N GLU A 10 -14.99 16.79 -25.50
CA GLU A 10 -15.93 17.78 -26.03
C GLU A 10 -15.25 19.12 -26.25
N ASN A 11 -15.32 19.59 -27.49
CA ASN A 11 -15.04 20.97 -27.90
C ASN A 11 -16.24 21.86 -27.49
N GLY A 12 -15.99 22.87 -26.66
CA GLY A 12 -16.95 23.92 -26.35
C GLY A 12 -16.24 25.27 -26.20
N THR A 13 -16.47 26.14 -27.17
CA THR A 13 -16.19 27.59 -27.09
C THR A 13 -17.31 28.27 -26.30
N ASP A 14 -16.97 29.08 -25.30
CA ASP A 14 -17.49 30.45 -25.10
C ASP A 14 -16.89 31.08 -23.84
N GLY A 15 -16.56 32.36 -23.95
CA GLY A 15 -15.65 33.08 -23.07
C GLY A 15 -16.20 33.57 -21.74
N ASN A 16 -15.29 33.79 -20.79
CA ASN A 16 -15.41 34.84 -19.79
C ASN A 16 -13.99 35.27 -19.36
N GLU A 17 -13.68 36.55 -19.52
CA GLU A 17 -12.42 37.17 -19.13
C GLU A 17 -12.36 37.25 -17.59
N GLY A 18 -11.61 36.32 -17.00
CA GLY A 18 -11.06 36.43 -15.66
C GLY A 18 -9.58 36.14 -15.76
N GLU A 19 -8.75 37.04 -15.24
CA GLU A 19 -7.28 36.97 -15.25
C GLU A 19 -6.77 35.58 -14.82
N ALA A 20 -6.55 34.71 -15.82
CA ALA A 20 -5.86 33.46 -15.63
C ALA A 20 -4.37 33.80 -15.53
N GLY A 21 -3.89 33.97 -14.31
CA GLY A 21 -2.47 33.92 -14.02
C GLY A 21 -1.88 32.70 -14.72
N ASP A 22 -0.91 32.96 -15.58
CA ASP A 22 -0.34 32.03 -16.54
C ASP A 22 0.21 30.78 -15.80
N ILE A 23 -0.59 29.71 -15.74
CA ILE A 23 -0.18 28.38 -15.22
C ILE A 23 0.71 27.64 -16.24
N ALA A 24 1.57 28.37 -16.94
CA ALA A 24 2.51 27.84 -17.92
C ALA A 24 3.55 26.87 -17.29
N GLY A 25 3.77 26.94 -15.97
CA GLY A 25 4.73 26.07 -15.26
C GLY A 25 4.24 24.67 -14.90
N GLY A 26 2.94 24.36 -15.04
CA GLY A 26 2.38 23.07 -14.59
C GLY A 26 2.70 21.88 -15.50
N ARG A 27 3.01 22.13 -16.79
CA ARG A 27 3.33 21.06 -17.75
C ARG A 27 4.76 20.55 -17.63
N GLU A 28 5.70 21.37 -17.15
CA GLU A 28 7.11 21.00 -17.00
C GLU A 28 7.37 20.08 -15.80
N MET A 29 6.46 20.06 -14.80
CA MET A 29 6.58 19.23 -13.60
C MET A 29 6.02 17.80 -13.74
N ARG A 30 5.46 17.43 -14.90
CA ARG A 30 4.95 16.07 -15.14
C ARG A 30 6.10 15.15 -15.55
N PHE A 31 6.50 14.26 -14.64
CA PHE A 31 7.56 13.31 -14.90
C PHE A 31 7.13 12.19 -15.84
N ARG A 32 8.06 11.71 -16.66
CA ARG A 32 7.83 10.54 -17.52
C ARG A 32 7.96 9.24 -16.72
N ALA A 33 7.17 8.23 -17.06
CA ALA A 33 7.23 6.93 -16.41
C ALA A 33 8.64 6.31 -16.50
N ASP A 34 9.35 6.50 -17.61
CA ASP A 34 10.68 5.94 -17.85
C ASP A 34 11.75 6.45 -16.88
N GLU A 35 11.58 7.66 -16.34
CA GLU A 35 12.54 8.32 -15.45
C GLU A 35 12.45 7.79 -14.02
N LYS A 36 11.34 7.17 -13.63
CA LYS A 36 11.19 6.56 -12.30
C LYS A 36 12.20 5.42 -12.10
N ARG A 37 12.83 5.34 -10.92
CA ARG A 37 13.70 4.23 -10.50
C ARG A 37 13.24 3.70 -9.15
N LEU A 38 13.55 2.44 -8.85
CA LEU A 38 13.12 1.79 -7.60
C LEU A 38 13.97 2.26 -6.41
N ILE A 39 15.28 2.40 -6.62
CA ILE A 39 16.26 2.94 -5.65
C ILE A 39 17.04 4.10 -6.27
N ASN A 40 17.59 4.97 -5.41
CA ASN A 40 18.48 6.07 -5.76
C ASN A 40 17.95 7.02 -6.85
N ASN A 41 16.64 7.27 -6.85
CA ASN A 41 16.03 8.25 -7.75
C ASN A 41 16.05 9.65 -7.12
N SER A 42 16.92 10.53 -7.60
CA SER A 42 16.98 11.94 -7.18
C SER A 42 16.37 12.92 -8.18
N ARG A 43 15.91 12.43 -9.34
CA ARG A 43 15.47 13.26 -10.47
C ARG A 43 13.96 13.45 -10.57
N VAL A 44 13.18 12.54 -9.98
CA VAL A 44 11.72 12.52 -10.05
C VAL A 44 11.14 12.68 -8.65
N ASP A 45 10.11 13.52 -8.53
CA ASP A 45 9.37 13.68 -7.28
C ASP A 45 8.65 12.37 -6.91
N VAL A 46 8.94 11.87 -5.71
CA VAL A 46 8.34 10.64 -5.16
C VAL A 46 6.92 10.87 -4.63
N ASN A 47 6.45 12.12 -4.55
CA ASN A 47 5.10 12.45 -4.11
C ASN A 47 4.07 12.34 -5.25
N GLN A 48 4.51 12.26 -6.51
CA GLN A 48 3.63 12.10 -7.66
C GLN A 48 3.43 10.61 -8.01
N LEU A 49 2.23 10.10 -7.77
CA LEU A 49 1.87 8.71 -8.09
C LEU A 49 1.83 8.45 -9.61
N MET A 50 1.19 9.33 -10.37
CA MET A 50 1.09 9.19 -11.82
C MET A 50 2.29 9.82 -12.54
N PRO A 51 2.73 9.29 -13.69
CA PRO A 51 2.30 8.02 -14.33
C PRO A 51 2.95 6.78 -13.67
N LEU A 52 2.25 5.64 -13.67
CA LEU A 52 2.75 4.39 -13.07
C LEU A 52 3.84 3.75 -13.95
N LYS A 53 5.00 3.41 -13.37
CA LYS A 53 6.03 2.59 -14.04
C LYS A 53 5.92 1.13 -13.63
N TYR A 54 5.85 0.86 -12.34
CA TYR A 54 5.77 -0.50 -11.80
C TYR A 54 4.32 -0.93 -11.57
N LYS A 55 3.66 -1.38 -12.65
CA LYS A 55 2.25 -1.82 -12.57
C LYS A 55 2.03 -2.98 -11.59
N TRP A 56 3.00 -3.90 -11.49
CA TRP A 56 2.96 -5.01 -10.53
C TRP A 56 2.84 -4.54 -9.07
N ALA A 57 3.47 -3.42 -8.71
CA ALA A 57 3.40 -2.89 -7.34
C ALA A 57 1.99 -2.37 -7.04
N TRP A 58 1.37 -1.73 -8.03
CA TRP A 58 -0.01 -1.27 -7.94
C TRP A 58 -1.01 -2.43 -7.88
N GLU A 59 -0.80 -3.48 -8.66
CA GLU A 59 -1.60 -4.70 -8.60
C GLU A 59 -1.53 -5.37 -7.22
N HIS A 60 -0.35 -5.45 -6.60
CA HIS A 60 -0.23 -5.96 -5.24
C HIS A 60 -0.92 -5.08 -4.20
N TYR A 61 -0.88 -3.76 -4.36
CA TYR A 61 -1.65 -2.83 -3.51
C TYR A 61 -3.16 -3.12 -3.62
N LEU A 62 -3.70 -3.21 -4.83
CA LEU A 62 -5.12 -3.50 -5.04
C LEU A 62 -5.51 -4.88 -4.48
N ASN A 63 -4.68 -5.89 -4.70
CA ASN A 63 -4.89 -7.24 -4.14
C ASN A 63 -4.84 -7.23 -2.61
N GLY A 64 -3.98 -6.41 -2.00
CA GLY A 64 -3.93 -6.19 -0.56
C GLY A 64 -5.23 -5.56 -0.05
N CYS A 65 -5.69 -4.49 -0.68
CA CYS A 65 -6.96 -3.83 -0.32
C CYS A 65 -8.18 -4.75 -0.47
N ALA A 66 -8.20 -5.62 -1.49
CA ALA A 66 -9.27 -6.60 -1.70
C ALA A 66 -9.32 -7.70 -0.61
N ASN A 67 -8.21 -7.92 0.10
CA ASN A 67 -8.08 -8.93 1.15
C ASN A 67 -8.23 -8.35 2.56
N ASN A 68 -9.00 -7.27 2.72
CA ASN A 68 -9.24 -6.68 4.03
C ASN A 68 -10.06 -7.63 4.93
N TRP A 69 -9.54 -7.92 6.12
CA TRP A 69 -10.21 -8.70 7.17
C TRP A 69 -9.85 -8.15 8.54
N LEU A 70 -10.72 -8.36 9.53
CA LEU A 70 -10.47 -7.96 10.92
C LEU A 70 -10.42 -9.21 11.81
N PRO A 71 -9.46 -9.31 12.75
CA PRO A 71 -9.35 -10.49 13.62
C PRO A 71 -10.59 -10.70 14.51
N THR A 72 -11.32 -9.65 14.82
CA THR A 72 -12.57 -9.70 15.60
C THR A 72 -13.74 -10.34 14.84
N GLU A 73 -13.62 -10.54 13.54
CA GLU A 73 -14.64 -11.21 12.71
C GLU A 73 -14.61 -12.74 12.89
N VAL A 74 -13.51 -13.30 13.41
CA VAL A 74 -13.35 -14.74 13.64
C VAL A 74 -13.77 -15.10 15.07
N PRO A 75 -14.83 -15.90 15.27
CA PRO A 75 -15.33 -16.23 16.61
C PRO A 75 -14.40 -17.23 17.33
N MET A 76 -13.86 -16.83 18.48
CA MET A 76 -12.90 -17.61 19.27
C MET A 76 -13.52 -18.46 20.40
N ALA A 77 -14.86 -18.55 20.50
CA ALA A 77 -15.53 -19.16 21.65
C ALA A 77 -15.16 -20.64 21.87
N LYS A 78 -15.08 -21.42 20.78
CA LYS A 78 -14.68 -22.84 20.82
C LYS A 78 -13.22 -23.01 21.21
N ASP A 79 -12.34 -22.17 20.68
CA ASP A 79 -10.92 -22.14 21.00
C ASP A 79 -10.69 -21.81 22.49
N ILE A 80 -11.47 -20.89 23.06
CA ILE A 80 -11.43 -20.55 24.49
C ILE A 80 -11.88 -21.74 25.35
N GLU A 81 -12.96 -22.43 24.97
CA GLU A 81 -13.45 -23.62 25.66
C GLU A 81 -12.40 -24.74 25.62
N LEU A 82 -11.84 -25.02 24.43
CA LEU A 82 -10.80 -26.02 24.23
C LEU A 82 -9.54 -25.70 25.03
N TRP A 83 -9.11 -24.44 25.05
CA TRP A 83 -7.93 -24.01 25.79
C TRP A 83 -8.06 -24.21 27.31
N LYS A 84 -9.26 -23.95 27.85
CA LYS A 84 -9.57 -24.13 29.28
C LYS A 84 -9.84 -25.58 29.66
N SER A 85 -10.16 -26.44 28.69
CA SER A 85 -10.35 -27.87 28.91
C SER A 85 -9.03 -28.61 29.16
N SER A 86 -9.12 -29.86 29.60
CA SER A 86 -8.00 -30.80 29.69
C SER A 86 -7.76 -31.61 28.42
N THR A 87 -8.40 -31.25 27.30
CA THR A 87 -8.31 -32.00 26.04
C THR A 87 -6.95 -31.85 25.34
N LEU A 88 -6.33 -30.66 25.42
CA LEU A 88 -5.01 -30.42 24.84
C LEU A 88 -3.90 -30.93 25.76
N THR A 89 -2.96 -31.66 25.17
CA THR A 89 -1.73 -32.10 25.85
C THR A 89 -0.80 -30.92 26.15
N GLU A 90 0.09 -31.08 27.13
CA GLU A 90 1.07 -30.04 27.47
C GLU A 90 2.02 -29.71 26.33
N ASP A 91 2.36 -30.69 25.48
CA ASP A 91 3.21 -30.47 24.31
C ASP A 91 2.49 -29.67 23.22
N GLU A 92 1.19 -29.91 22.98
CA GLU A 92 0.38 -29.10 22.06
C GLU A 92 0.26 -27.65 22.55
N LYS A 93 -0.04 -27.45 23.85
CA LYS A 93 -0.09 -26.12 24.46
C LYS A 93 1.25 -25.40 24.35
N ARG A 94 2.37 -26.11 24.55
CA ARG A 94 3.72 -25.56 24.40
C ARG A 94 4.00 -25.07 22.98
N VAL A 95 3.57 -25.82 21.95
CA VAL A 95 3.71 -25.40 20.55
C VAL A 95 2.90 -24.13 20.29
N ILE A 96 1.66 -24.07 20.73
CA ILE A 96 0.79 -22.90 20.55
C ILE A 96 1.42 -21.67 21.22
N MET A 97 1.84 -21.79 22.49
CA MET A 97 2.44 -20.68 23.24
C MET A 97 3.75 -20.18 22.62
N ARG A 98 4.60 -21.07 22.09
CA ARG A 98 5.84 -20.67 21.41
C ARG A 98 5.56 -19.91 20.12
N ASN A 99 4.60 -20.36 19.32
CA ASN A 99 4.22 -19.67 18.09
C ASN A 99 3.62 -18.29 18.40
N LEU A 100 2.69 -18.19 19.36
CA LEU A 100 2.12 -16.92 19.79
C LEU A 100 3.20 -15.95 20.32
N GLY A 101 4.12 -16.44 21.15
CA GLY A 101 5.25 -15.65 21.64
C GLY A 101 6.16 -15.13 20.52
N PHE A 102 6.45 -15.96 19.53
CA PHE A 102 7.25 -15.54 18.37
C PHE A 102 6.54 -14.49 17.51
N PHE A 103 5.31 -14.76 17.07
CA PHE A 103 4.58 -13.87 16.17
C PHE A 103 4.17 -12.54 16.82
N SER A 104 3.91 -12.52 18.14
CA SER A 104 3.55 -11.29 18.86
C SER A 104 4.61 -10.17 18.76
N THR A 105 5.89 -10.52 18.58
CA THR A 105 6.98 -9.54 18.41
C THR A 105 7.52 -9.49 16.98
N ALA A 106 7.50 -10.62 16.26
CA ALA A 106 8.01 -10.70 14.89
C ALA A 106 7.27 -9.76 13.93
N GLU A 107 5.95 -9.62 14.06
CA GLU A 107 5.18 -8.69 13.22
C GLU A 107 5.62 -7.23 13.40
N SER A 108 5.90 -6.83 14.64
CA SER A 108 6.44 -5.49 14.93
C SER A 108 7.83 -5.29 14.34
N LEU A 109 8.69 -6.33 14.34
CA LEU A 109 10.00 -6.25 13.69
C LEU A 109 9.89 -6.04 12.18
N VAL A 110 8.97 -6.75 11.52
CA VAL A 110 8.71 -6.58 10.08
C VAL A 110 8.19 -5.18 9.78
N GLY A 111 7.17 -4.71 10.51
CA GLY A 111 6.62 -3.37 10.33
C GLY A 111 7.66 -2.25 10.57
N ASN A 112 8.48 -2.39 11.61
CA ASN A 112 9.56 -1.45 11.90
C ASN A 112 10.63 -1.45 10.80
N ASN A 113 11.00 -2.62 10.28
CA ASN A 113 11.97 -2.71 9.19
C ASN A 113 11.44 -2.08 7.90
N ILE A 114 10.16 -2.28 7.58
CA ILE A 114 9.52 -1.65 6.42
C ILE A 114 9.59 -0.12 6.56
N THR A 115 9.12 0.42 7.68
CA THR A 115 9.04 1.87 7.89
C THR A 115 10.39 2.55 8.07
N LEU A 116 11.30 1.98 8.86
CA LEU A 116 12.54 2.64 9.26
C LEU A 116 13.71 2.39 8.30
N ALA A 117 13.73 1.25 7.61
CA ALA A 117 14.81 0.89 6.70
C ALA A 117 14.36 0.93 5.24
N ILE A 118 13.39 0.10 4.84
CA ILE A 118 13.05 -0.10 3.43
C ILE A 118 12.45 1.16 2.81
N PHE A 119 11.47 1.78 3.49
CA PHE A 119 10.72 2.92 2.96
C PHE A 119 11.61 4.10 2.57
N ARG A 120 12.69 4.34 3.32
CA ARG A 120 13.67 5.40 3.03
C ARG A 120 14.42 5.17 1.72
N HIS A 121 14.79 3.93 1.43
CA HIS A 121 15.63 3.59 0.28
C HIS A 121 14.83 3.35 -1.01
N VAL A 122 13.55 2.98 -0.88
CA VAL A 122 12.63 2.90 -2.01
C VAL A 122 12.24 4.32 -2.42
N THR A 123 12.61 4.74 -3.63
CA THR A 123 12.43 6.10 -4.16
C THR A 123 11.41 6.13 -5.30
N ASN A 124 10.31 5.39 -5.10
CA ASN A 124 9.22 5.26 -6.07
C ASN A 124 7.86 5.32 -5.36
N ALA A 125 6.94 6.11 -5.90
CA ALA A 125 5.64 6.40 -5.31
C ALA A 125 4.73 5.16 -5.23
N GLU A 126 4.58 4.43 -6.34
CA GLU A 126 3.68 3.27 -6.39
C GLU A 126 4.18 2.08 -5.55
N CYS A 127 5.50 1.86 -5.48
CA CYS A 127 6.07 0.88 -4.56
C CYS A 127 5.90 1.29 -3.10
N ARG A 128 6.04 2.60 -2.77
CA ARG A 128 5.78 3.09 -1.42
C ARG A 128 4.33 2.90 -1.02
N GLN A 129 3.39 3.09 -1.94
CA GLN A 129 1.97 2.88 -1.67
C GLN A 129 1.64 1.44 -1.27
N TYR A 130 2.35 0.44 -1.82
CA TYR A 130 2.19 -0.95 -1.40
C TYR A 130 2.84 -1.27 -0.04
N LEU A 131 3.88 -0.53 0.33
CA LEU A 131 4.56 -0.70 1.62
C LEU A 131 3.79 -0.08 2.79
N LEU A 132 2.71 0.66 2.52
CA LEU A 132 1.79 1.26 3.48
C LEU A 132 0.57 0.36 3.67
#